data_AF-A0ABD5QU21-F1
#
_entry.id   AF-A0ABD5QU21-F1
#
_cell.length_a   1.000
_cell.length_b   1.000
_cell.length_c   1.000
_cell.angle_alpha   90.00
_cell.angle_beta   90.00
_cell.angle_gamma   90.00
#
_symmetry.space_group_name_H-M   'P 1'
#
loop_
_entity.id
_entity.type
_entity.pdbx_description
1 polymer ?
#
loop_
_entity_poly.entity_id
_entity_poly.type
_entity_poly.pdbx_seq_one_letter_code
_entity_poly.pdbx_strand_id
1 'polypeptide(L)'
;MSIDPVEAITSHCAGRMVDRTSGELVSAAVAYERGVTVDIPQRAPVPPHDEAVFDEWTDTVVFRRGRMLVTVYGLSPAHITSIHGVAVAAAVDEQCETEYCAEIDPRNLELI
;
A
#
# COMPACT_ATOMS: atom_id res chain seq x y z
N MET A 1 -13.86 -18.03 -1.81
CA MET A 1 -12.98 -17.74 -0.67
C MET A 1 -13.69 -16.69 0.17
N SER A 2 -13.89 -16.94 1.47
CA SER A 2 -14.54 -15.98 2.37
C SER A 2 -13.45 -15.07 2.92
N ILE A 3 -13.37 -13.85 2.42
CA ILE A 3 -12.51 -12.81 2.99
C ILE A 3 -13.33 -12.26 4.16
N ASP A 4 -12.90 -12.48 5.40
CA ASP A 4 -13.57 -11.87 6.55
C ASP A 4 -13.74 -10.36 6.31
N PRO A 5 -14.91 -9.77 6.52
CA PRO A 5 -15.12 -8.35 6.26
C PRO A 5 -14.21 -7.48 7.15
N VAL A 6 -13.80 -6.33 6.63
CA VAL A 6 -13.09 -5.31 7.42
C VAL A 6 -14.05 -4.74 8.46
N GLU A 7 -13.69 -4.84 9.75
CA GLU A 7 -14.50 -4.37 10.88
C GLU A 7 -13.95 -3.08 11.50
N ALA A 8 -12.68 -2.74 11.25
CA ALA A 8 -12.05 -1.55 11.82
C ALA A 8 -10.94 -0.96 10.94
N ILE A 9 -10.71 0.34 11.08
CA ILE A 9 -9.68 1.12 10.37
C ILE A 9 -8.86 1.89 11.42
N THR A 10 -7.53 1.76 11.39
CA THR A 10 -6.66 2.57 12.27
C THR A 10 -6.70 4.04 11.88
N SER A 11 -6.29 4.95 12.78
CA SER A 11 -6.13 6.37 12.44
C SER A 11 -5.16 6.61 11.27
N HIS A 12 -4.18 5.71 11.07
CA HIS A 12 -3.25 5.77 9.93
C HIS A 12 -3.95 5.47 8.59
N CYS A 13 -4.99 4.64 8.60
CA CYS A 13 -5.79 4.29 7.42
C CYS A 13 -7.05 5.16 7.26
N ALA A 14 -7.31 6.09 8.19
CA ALA A 14 -8.48 6.96 8.16
C ALA A 14 -8.35 8.12 7.14
N GLY A 15 -7.14 8.36 6.62
CA GLY A 15 -6.91 9.30 5.53
C GLY A 15 -7.64 8.89 4.26
N ARG A 16 -7.97 9.88 3.41
CA ARG A 16 -8.50 9.63 2.06
C ARG A 16 -7.41 9.81 1.02
N MET A 17 -7.49 9.02 -0.03
CA MET A 17 -6.53 8.97 -1.14
C MET A 17 -7.24 9.49 -2.39
N VAL A 18 -6.49 10.11 -3.30
CA VAL A 18 -7.05 10.57 -4.57
C VAL A 18 -7.11 9.38 -5.52
N ASP A 19 -8.29 9.07 -6.01
CA ASP A 19 -8.46 8.15 -7.14
C ASP A 19 -8.04 8.88 -8.42
N ARG A 20 -7.02 8.37 -9.12
CA ARG A 20 -6.45 9.00 -10.31
C ARG A 20 -7.37 8.92 -11.53
N THR A 21 -8.36 8.02 -11.52
CA THR A 21 -9.28 7.84 -12.65
C THR A 21 -10.44 8.84 -12.60
N SER A 22 -10.95 9.12 -11.40
CA SER A 22 -12.09 10.03 -11.21
C SER A 22 -11.70 11.39 -10.62
N GLY A 23 -10.53 11.49 -9.98
CA GLY A 23 -10.10 12.64 -9.18
C GLY A 23 -10.79 12.72 -7.81
N GLU A 24 -11.64 11.75 -7.45
CA GLU A 24 -12.37 11.76 -6.19
C GLU A 24 -11.52 11.24 -5.03
N LEU A 25 -11.85 11.68 -3.82
CA LEU A 25 -11.24 11.12 -2.62
C LEU A 25 -11.90 9.78 -2.27
N VAL A 26 -11.13 8.74 -2.02
CA VAL A 26 -11.60 7.42 -1.61
C VAL A 26 -10.96 6.97 -0.30
N SER A 27 -11.60 6.06 0.42
CA SER A 27 -11.07 5.53 1.69
C SER A 27 -10.16 4.32 1.46
N ALA A 28 -9.33 4.00 2.46
CA ALA A 28 -8.51 2.78 2.45
C ALA A 28 -9.35 1.50 2.30
N ALA A 29 -10.58 1.48 2.80
CA ALA A 29 -11.49 0.34 2.64
C ALA A 29 -11.89 0.13 1.17
N VAL A 30 -12.23 1.20 0.45
CA VAL A 30 -12.59 1.12 -0.97
C VAL A 30 -11.41 0.64 -1.81
N ALA A 31 -10.21 1.16 -1.55
CA ALA A 31 -9.00 0.70 -2.23
C ALA A 31 -8.71 -0.79 -1.93
N TYR A 32 -8.86 -1.22 -0.68
CA TYR A 32 -8.68 -2.61 -0.29
C TYR A 32 -9.71 -3.56 -0.94
N GLU A 33 -10.97 -3.15 -1.11
CA GLU A 33 -11.99 -4.00 -1.74
C GLU A 33 -11.80 -4.15 -3.26
N ARG A 34 -11.24 -3.12 -3.92
CA ARG A 34 -11.01 -3.10 -5.37
C ARG A 34 -9.68 -3.72 -5.78
N GLY A 35 -8.68 -3.60 -4.92
CA GLY A 35 -7.30 -3.93 -5.26
C GLY A 35 -7.04 -5.42 -5.44
N VAL A 36 -5.80 -5.72 -5.80
CA VAL A 36 -5.27 -7.06 -5.99
C VAL A 36 -4.35 -7.43 -4.83
N THR A 37 -4.47 -8.64 -4.31
CA THR A 37 -3.57 -9.12 -3.26
C THR A 37 -2.15 -9.22 -3.79
N VAL A 38 -1.19 -8.69 -3.04
CA VAL A 38 0.25 -8.77 -3.32
C VAL A 38 0.96 -9.47 -2.16
N ASP A 39 1.89 -10.37 -2.47
CA ASP A 39 2.70 -11.03 -1.46
C ASP A 39 3.89 -10.13 -1.08
N ILE A 40 3.94 -9.69 0.18
CA ILE A 40 5.10 -8.98 0.70
C ILE A 40 5.97 -9.99 1.46
N PRO A 41 7.24 -10.21 1.05
CA PRO A 41 8.08 -11.23 1.66
C PRO A 41 8.22 -11.00 3.17
N GLN A 42 8.13 -12.06 3.98
CA GLN A 42 8.29 -11.95 5.45
C GLN A 42 9.65 -11.38 5.90
N ARG A 43 10.66 -11.44 5.03
CA ARG A 43 11.99 -10.87 5.29
C ARG A 43 12.08 -9.39 4.95
N ALA A 44 11.08 -8.84 4.27
CA ALA A 44 11.01 -7.41 3.98
C ALA A 44 10.91 -6.64 5.29
N PRO A 45 11.46 -5.41 5.36
CA PRO A 45 11.45 -4.60 6.57
C PRO A 45 10.07 -4.05 6.93
N VAL A 46 8.97 -4.55 6.34
CA VAL A 46 7.61 -4.05 6.61
C VAL A 46 7.06 -4.61 7.93
N PRO A 47 6.14 -3.89 8.61
CA PRO A 47 5.48 -4.42 9.80
C PRO A 47 4.70 -5.73 9.51
N PRO A 48 4.51 -6.58 10.55
CA PRO A 48 3.72 -7.80 10.42
C PRO A 48 2.28 -7.52 9.98
N HIS A 49 1.82 -8.29 8.99
CA HIS A 49 0.50 -8.20 8.38
C HIS A 49 0.04 -9.58 7.94
N ASP A 50 -1.26 -9.74 7.75
CA ASP A 50 -1.86 -10.99 7.24
C ASP A 50 -2.10 -10.90 5.74
N GLU A 51 -2.32 -9.69 5.22
CA GLU A 51 -2.59 -9.45 3.80
C GLU A 51 -2.16 -8.03 3.40
N ALA A 52 -1.68 -7.89 2.18
CA ALA A 52 -1.42 -6.62 1.53
C ALA A 52 -2.17 -6.57 0.20
N VAL A 53 -2.88 -5.47 -0.06
CA VAL A 53 -3.68 -5.28 -1.26
C VAL A 53 -3.23 -4.02 -1.97
N PHE A 54 -2.80 -4.16 -3.22
CA PHE A 54 -2.44 -3.08 -4.10
C PHE A 54 -3.65 -2.59 -4.89
N ASP A 55 -3.87 -1.28 -4.85
CA ASP A 55 -4.91 -0.61 -5.61
C ASP A 55 -4.29 0.34 -6.64
N GLU A 56 -4.37 -0.05 -7.91
CA GLU A 56 -3.80 0.69 -9.03
C GLU A 56 -4.42 2.07 -9.24
N TRP A 57 -5.69 2.31 -8.87
CA TRP A 57 -6.30 3.62 -9.15
C TRP A 57 -5.91 4.67 -8.12
N THR A 58 -5.43 4.29 -6.94
CA THR A 58 -4.89 5.24 -5.95
C THR A 58 -3.38 5.17 -5.81
N ASP A 59 -2.73 4.24 -6.53
CA ASP A 59 -1.30 3.95 -6.38
C ASP A 59 -0.94 3.66 -4.91
N THR A 60 -1.76 2.87 -4.22
CA THR A 60 -1.56 2.56 -2.79
C THR A 60 -1.58 1.06 -2.49
N VAL A 61 -0.88 0.67 -1.43
CA VAL A 61 -0.97 -0.66 -0.84
C VAL A 61 -1.56 -0.56 0.56
N VAL A 62 -2.65 -1.28 0.79
CA VAL A 62 -3.35 -1.33 2.06
C VAL A 62 -3.04 -2.65 2.76
N PHE A 63 -2.59 -2.56 4.01
CA PHE A 63 -2.22 -3.70 4.83
C PHE A 63 -3.36 -4.04 5.79
N ARG A 64 -3.69 -5.33 5.88
CA ARG A 64 -4.69 -5.87 6.81
C ARG A 64 -4.01 -6.77 7.84
N ARG A 65 -4.51 -6.70 9.08
CA ARG A 65 -4.21 -7.65 10.15
C ARG A 65 -5.49 -8.00 10.89
N GLY A 66 -5.82 -9.28 10.97
CA GLY A 66 -7.12 -9.78 11.39
C GLY A 66 -8.23 -9.14 10.56
N ARG A 67 -9.20 -8.51 11.24
CA ARG A 67 -10.31 -7.78 10.61
C ARG A 67 -10.07 -6.27 10.55
N MET A 68 -8.83 -5.82 10.63
CA MET A 68 -8.47 -4.40 10.75
C MET A 68 -7.49 -3.96 9.65
N LEU A 69 -7.78 -2.82 9.02
CA LEU A 69 -6.81 -2.14 8.15
C LEU A 69 -5.82 -1.34 9.00
N VAL A 70 -4.54 -1.68 8.88
CA VAL A 70 -3.50 -1.22 9.81
C VAL A 70 -2.55 -0.19 9.24
N THR A 71 -2.25 -0.24 7.95
CA THR A 71 -1.31 0.68 7.30
C THR A 71 -1.68 0.89 5.84
N VAL A 72 -1.35 2.06 5.31
CA VAL A 72 -1.43 2.38 3.87
C VAL A 72 -0.08 2.91 3.44
N TYR A 73 0.44 2.41 2.33
CA TYR A 73 1.62 2.93 1.66
C TYR A 73 1.23 3.55 0.33
N GLY A 74 1.57 4.82 0.11
CA GLY A 74 1.51 5.43 -1.21
C GLY A 74 2.74 5.06 -2.02
N LEU A 75 2.55 4.62 -3.26
CA LEU A 75 3.62 4.18 -4.16
C LEU A 75 4.11 5.30 -5.09
N SER A 76 3.42 6.44 -5.13
CA SER A 76 3.94 7.60 -5.84
C SER A 76 5.35 7.93 -5.34
N PRO A 77 6.34 8.19 -6.22
CA PRO A 77 7.75 8.34 -5.81
C PRO A 77 8.00 9.44 -4.78
N ALA A 78 7.16 10.49 -4.79
CA ALA A 78 7.20 11.57 -3.80
C ALA A 78 6.76 11.14 -2.39
N HIS A 79 6.06 10.00 -2.25
CA HIS A 79 5.56 9.46 -0.99
C HIS A 79 6.46 8.34 -0.43
N ILE A 80 7.37 7.78 -1.24
CA ILE A 80 8.29 6.74 -0.80
C ILE A 80 9.52 7.40 -0.18
N THR A 81 9.46 7.60 1.14
CA THR A 81 10.55 8.23 1.92
C THR A 81 11.26 7.27 2.86
N SER A 82 10.81 6.02 2.96
CA SER A 82 11.32 5.03 3.90
C SER A 82 11.63 3.71 3.23
N ILE A 83 12.54 2.94 3.85
CA ILE A 83 12.87 1.58 3.42
C ILE A 83 11.64 0.65 3.39
N HIS A 84 10.63 0.92 4.21
CA HIS A 84 9.36 0.20 4.18
C HIS A 84 8.63 0.45 2.87
N GLY A 85 8.49 1.72 2.47
CA GLY A 85 7.85 2.09 1.20
C GLY A 85 8.59 1.50 -0.01
N VAL A 86 9.93 1.50 0.01
CA VAL A 86 10.75 0.88 -1.03
C VAL A 86 10.47 -0.62 -1.13
N ALA A 87 10.43 -1.32 0.01
CA ALA A 87 10.17 -2.75 0.01
C ALA A 87 8.76 -3.11 -0.50
N VAL A 88 7.77 -2.27 -0.20
CA VAL A 88 6.41 -2.43 -0.72
C VAL A 88 6.36 -2.17 -2.22
N ALA A 89 6.97 -1.07 -2.69
CA ALA A 89 7.05 -0.75 -4.12
C ALA A 89 7.73 -1.86 -4.91
N ALA A 90 8.84 -2.41 -4.40
CA ALA A 90 9.55 -3.51 -5.07
C ALA A 90 8.69 -4.76 -5.24
N ALA A 91 7.88 -5.11 -4.23
CA ALA A 91 6.98 -6.25 -4.31
C ALA A 91 5.85 -6.03 -5.34
N VAL A 92 5.37 -4.79 -5.48
CA VAL A 92 4.34 -4.43 -6.47
C VAL A 92 4.92 -4.38 -7.88
N ASP A 93 6.14 -3.84 -8.05
CA ASP A 93 6.85 -3.84 -9.33
C ASP A 93 7.02 -5.28 -9.87
N GLU A 94 7.45 -6.20 -9.00
CA GLU A 94 7.65 -7.62 -9.35
C GLU A 94 6.34 -8.34 -9.74
N GLN A 95 5.22 -8.03 -9.08
CA GLN A 95 3.97 -8.80 -9.22
C GLN A 95 2.94 -8.15 -10.14
N CYS A 96 3.04 -6.84 -10.37
CA CYS A 96 2.03 -6.06 -11.10
C CYS A 96 2.59 -5.35 -12.34
N GLU A 97 3.81 -5.67 -12.76
CA GLU A 97 4.47 -5.10 -13.94
C GLU A 97 4.53 -3.55 -13.88
N THR A 98 4.86 -3.02 -12.70
CA THR A 98 4.99 -1.58 -12.44
C THR A 98 6.46 -1.18 -12.25
N GLU A 99 6.75 0.12 -12.25
CA GLU A 99 8.12 0.65 -12.22
C GLU A 99 8.30 1.72 -11.11
N TYR A 100 7.57 1.64 -10.00
CA TYR A 100 7.62 2.64 -8.93
C TYR A 100 9.03 2.81 -8.36
N CYS A 101 9.81 1.73 -8.26
CA CYS A 101 11.18 1.78 -7.75
C CYS A 101 12.14 2.56 -8.65
N ALA A 102 11.90 2.59 -9.97
CA ALA A 102 12.76 3.28 -10.92
C ALA A 102 12.72 4.81 -10.76
N GLU A 103 11.60 5.32 -10.24
CA GLU A 103 11.36 6.75 -10.07
C GLU A 103 11.71 7.26 -8.65
N ILE A 104 12.13 6.38 -7.73
CA ILE A 104 12.49 6.77 -6.37
C ILE A 104 13.76 7.62 -6.39
N ASP A 105 13.65 8.86 -5.92
CA ASP A 105 14.80 9.72 -5.68
C ASP A 105 15.52 9.24 -4.40
N PRO A 106 16.81 8.86 -4.48
CA PRO A 106 17.57 8.42 -3.30
C PRO A 106 17.63 9.48 -2.19
N ARG A 107 17.44 10.76 -2.52
CA ARG A 107 17.41 11.88 -1.55
C ARG A 107 16.15 11.91 -0.69
N ASN A 108 15.09 11.23 -1.12
CA ASN A 108 13.84 11.13 -0.36
C ASN A 108 13.94 10.06 0.74
N LEU A 109 14.94 9.17 0.67
CA LEU A 109 15.13 8.11 1.64
C LEU A 109 15.73 8.69 2.92
N GLU A 110 15.01 8.59 4.03
CA GLU A 110 15.53 8.95 5.34
C GLU A 110 16.77 8.12 5.67
N LEU A 111 17.88 8.79 6.01
CA LEU A 111 19.10 8.15 6.49
C LEU A 111 18.78 7.45 7.82
N ILE A 112 19.00 6.13 7.82
CA ILE A 112 18.80 5.19 8.93
C ILE A 112 19.54 5.63 10.21
#